data_AF-A0A011P8S7-F1
#
_entry.id   AF-A0A011P8S7-F1
#
_cell.length_a   1.000
_cell.length_b   1.000
_cell.length_c   1.000
_cell.angle_alpha   90.00
_cell.angle_beta   90.00
_cell.angle_gamma   90.00
#
_symmetry.space_group_name_H-M   'P 1'
#
loop_
_entity.id
_entity.type
_entity.pdbx_description
1 polymer ?
#
loop_
_entity_poly.entity_id
_entity_poly.type
_entity_poly.pdbx_seq_one_letter_code
_entity_poly.pdbx_strand_id
1 'polypeptide(L)'
;MSRSRRWLWLWFVVFLSLPARAASLAEGFTRLPEGAVVLLMPPDIELFSVSAGGILEPQAEWTERAHANLRQAFLTRSSALKVNFMPLPGEVDEVVDSLNRLHGAVGQAIAMHHSGLFALPTKEGRLDWSLGDEAALMRARTGADYALFAFVRDSYASGERVAMMVVGAGRRCPARRRPGRRHAGRLRVAGRSGHRTRGLVQYPAAAVRRPARAGEGT
;
A
#
# COMPACT_ATOMS: atom_id res chain seq x y z
N MET A 1 7.61 60.64 -21.00
CA MET A 1 8.43 59.53 -21.53
C MET A 1 9.44 59.09 -20.47
N SER A 2 9.26 57.93 -19.83
CA SER A 2 10.34 57.08 -19.31
C SER A 2 9.73 55.76 -18.80
N ARG A 3 10.32 54.66 -19.24
CA ARG A 3 9.72 53.31 -19.34
C ARG A 3 9.80 52.51 -18.04
N SER A 4 8.66 51.91 -17.73
CA SER A 4 8.43 50.66 -17.00
C SER A 4 9.58 49.63 -16.99
N ARG A 5 9.89 49.10 -15.80
CA ARG A 5 10.54 47.79 -15.66
C ARG A 5 10.10 47.10 -14.36
N ARG A 6 8.87 46.55 -14.39
CA ARG A 6 8.37 45.61 -13.38
C ARG A 6 9.03 44.26 -13.63
N TRP A 7 9.94 43.85 -12.76
CA TRP A 7 10.62 42.56 -12.83
C TRP A 7 9.75 41.51 -12.11
N LEU A 8 8.85 40.88 -12.87
CA LEU A 8 8.05 39.74 -12.43
C LEU A 8 8.98 38.52 -12.23
N TRP A 9 9.28 38.20 -10.98
CA TRP A 9 9.85 36.90 -10.61
C TRP A 9 8.75 35.83 -10.70
N LEU A 10 8.67 35.15 -11.85
CA LEU A 10 7.87 33.93 -12.00
C LEU A 10 8.58 32.79 -11.27
N TRP A 11 8.08 32.45 -10.08
CA TRP A 11 8.39 31.18 -9.41
C TRP A 11 7.68 30.05 -10.17
N PHE A 12 8.42 29.31 -10.99
CA PHE A 12 7.92 28.09 -11.63
C PHE A 12 7.90 26.96 -10.58
N VAL A 13 6.81 26.85 -9.82
CA VAL A 13 6.56 25.68 -8.98
C VAL A 13 6.11 24.55 -9.91
N VAL A 14 7.05 23.67 -10.29
CA VAL A 14 6.72 22.39 -10.91
C VAL A 14 6.05 21.54 -9.83
N PHE A 15 4.72 21.64 -9.75
CA PHE A 15 3.89 20.65 -9.05
C PHE A 15 3.96 19.38 -9.89
N LEU A 16 4.85 18.47 -9.54
CA LEU A 16 4.87 17.12 -10.08
C LEU A 16 3.58 16.43 -9.62
N SER A 17 2.49 16.57 -10.40
CA SER A 17 1.26 15.84 -10.17
C SER A 17 1.56 14.37 -10.44
N LEU A 18 1.87 13.63 -9.37
CA LEU A 18 1.88 12.17 -9.42
C LEU A 18 0.48 11.75 -9.90
N PRO A 19 0.36 11.06 -11.05
CA PRO A 19 -0.94 10.56 -11.46
C PRO A 19 -1.46 9.65 -10.34
N ALA A 20 -2.63 9.95 -9.81
CA ALA A 20 -3.36 9.02 -8.97
C ALA A 20 -3.62 7.77 -9.82
N ARG A 21 -2.91 6.68 -9.54
CA ARG A 21 -3.09 5.42 -10.24
C ARG A 21 -4.53 4.96 -9.95
N ALA A 22 -5.38 4.98 -10.96
CA ALA A 22 -6.76 4.53 -10.81
C ALA A 22 -6.75 3.08 -10.31
N ALA A 23 -7.61 2.79 -9.32
CA ALA A 23 -7.78 1.43 -8.83
C ALA A 23 -8.22 0.55 -10.01
N SER A 24 -7.47 -0.49 -10.33
CA SER A 24 -7.90 -1.49 -11.29
C SER A 24 -9.03 -2.29 -10.65
N LEU A 25 -10.21 -2.23 -11.25
CA LEU A 25 -11.37 -3.00 -10.81
C LEU A 25 -11.55 -4.22 -11.73
N ALA A 26 -12.08 -5.30 -11.17
CA ALA A 26 -12.51 -6.45 -11.97
C ALA A 26 -13.63 -6.04 -12.93
N GLU A 27 -13.73 -6.72 -14.06
CA GLU A 27 -14.74 -6.41 -15.07
C GLU A 27 -16.16 -6.56 -14.49
N GLY A 28 -17.00 -5.54 -14.72
CA GLY A 28 -18.34 -5.47 -14.16
C GLY A 28 -18.42 -5.24 -12.64
N PHE A 29 -17.31 -4.97 -11.96
CA PHE A 29 -17.29 -4.51 -10.57
C PHE A 29 -17.04 -3.00 -10.51
N THR A 30 -18.01 -2.24 -10.00
CA THR A 30 -17.89 -0.77 -9.90
C THR A 30 -17.74 -0.33 -8.45
N ARG A 31 -18.58 -0.86 -7.56
CA ARG A 31 -18.59 -0.54 -6.13
C ARG A 31 -19.25 -1.66 -5.32
N LEU A 32 -19.00 -1.67 -4.02
CA LEU A 32 -19.76 -2.49 -3.09
C LEU A 32 -21.20 -1.96 -2.99
N PRO A 33 -22.22 -2.85 -3.01
CA PRO A 33 -23.60 -2.44 -2.76
C PRO A 33 -23.77 -1.96 -1.31
N GLU A 34 -24.72 -1.05 -1.09
CA GLU A 34 -25.03 -0.59 0.26
C GLU A 34 -25.60 -1.77 1.07
N GLY A 35 -25.15 -1.93 2.31
CA GLY A 35 -25.53 -3.04 3.19
C GLY A 35 -24.78 -4.35 2.93
N ALA A 36 -23.85 -4.41 1.97
CA ALA A 36 -23.07 -5.61 1.70
C ALA A 36 -22.32 -6.09 2.95
N VAL A 37 -22.33 -7.41 3.18
CA VAL A 37 -21.54 -8.03 4.26
C VAL A 37 -20.16 -8.40 3.72
N VAL A 38 -19.13 -7.80 4.31
CA VAL A 38 -17.73 -8.00 3.92
C VAL A 38 -17.00 -8.73 5.05
N LEU A 39 -16.66 -9.99 4.81
CA LEU A 39 -15.84 -10.81 5.70
C LEU A 39 -14.41 -10.28 5.73
N LEU A 40 -13.91 -9.93 6.91
CA LEU A 40 -12.52 -9.59 7.13
C LEU A 40 -11.73 -10.89 7.37
N MET A 41 -10.97 -11.31 6.35
CA MET A 41 -10.03 -12.41 6.49
C MET A 41 -8.86 -11.99 7.41
N PRO A 42 -8.22 -12.92 8.14
CA PRO A 42 -7.06 -12.60 8.96
C PRO A 42 -6.00 -11.90 8.10
N PRO A 43 -5.61 -10.67 8.42
CA PRO A 43 -4.67 -9.92 7.59
C PRO A 43 -3.27 -10.54 7.72
N ASP A 44 -2.59 -10.68 6.59
CA ASP A 44 -1.22 -11.18 6.52
C ASP A 44 -0.25 -10.00 6.51
N ILE A 45 0.24 -9.60 7.70
CA ILE A 45 1.10 -8.43 7.87
C ILE A 45 2.40 -8.85 8.55
N GLU A 46 3.53 -8.49 7.95
CA GLU A 46 4.83 -8.57 8.61
C GLU A 46 5.64 -7.32 8.29
N LEU A 47 6.15 -6.69 9.35
CA LEU A 47 7.02 -5.52 9.26
C LEU A 47 8.43 -5.85 9.70
N PHE A 48 9.40 -5.27 9.00
CA PHE A 48 10.82 -5.54 9.21
C PHE A 48 11.61 -4.25 9.47
N SER A 49 12.73 -4.37 10.16
CA SER A 49 13.82 -3.39 10.10
C SER A 49 14.90 -3.86 9.13
N VAL A 50 15.49 -2.93 8.38
CA VAL A 50 16.67 -3.20 7.53
C VAL A 50 17.91 -2.68 8.23
N SER A 51 18.78 -3.59 8.63
CA SER A 51 20.05 -3.28 9.29
C SER A 51 21.04 -2.58 8.36
N ALA A 52 22.11 -2.07 8.93
CA ALA A 52 23.26 -1.53 8.22
C ALA A 52 23.80 -2.48 7.13
N GLY A 53 23.79 -3.78 7.41
CA GLY A 53 24.23 -4.85 6.50
C GLY A 53 23.19 -5.25 5.44
N GLY A 54 22.02 -4.60 5.41
CA GLY A 54 20.93 -4.96 4.49
C GLY A 54 20.12 -6.18 4.91
N ILE A 55 20.31 -6.67 6.15
CA ILE A 55 19.56 -7.81 6.68
C ILE A 55 18.18 -7.34 7.15
N LEU A 56 17.15 -8.10 6.79
CA LEU A 56 15.79 -7.90 7.28
C LEU A 56 15.61 -8.60 8.62
N GLU A 57 15.17 -7.83 9.61
CA GLU A 57 14.89 -8.31 10.97
C GLU A 57 13.40 -8.13 11.27
N PRO A 58 12.65 -9.20 11.57
CA PRO A 58 11.23 -9.10 11.90
C PRO A 58 10.97 -8.25 13.15
N GLN A 59 9.95 -7.38 13.10
CA GLN A 59 9.60 -6.47 14.19
C GLN A 59 8.18 -6.77 14.72
N ALA A 60 8.09 -7.67 15.70
CA ALA A 60 6.82 -8.17 16.23
C ALA A 60 5.90 -7.06 16.79
N GLU A 61 6.44 -6.12 17.57
CA GLU A 61 5.66 -5.00 18.14
C GLU A 61 5.06 -4.11 17.03
N TRP A 62 5.80 -3.89 15.94
CA TRP A 62 5.32 -3.09 14.81
C TRP A 62 4.24 -3.82 14.05
N THR A 63 4.45 -5.12 13.80
CA THR A 63 3.45 -5.99 13.20
C THR A 63 2.15 -5.96 14.02
N GLU A 64 2.22 -6.17 15.34
CA GLU A 64 1.03 -6.15 16.20
C GLU A 64 0.29 -4.80 16.18
N ARG A 65 1.03 -3.68 16.23
CA ARG A 65 0.45 -2.34 16.06
C ARG A 65 -0.19 -2.14 14.69
N ALA A 66 0.40 -2.67 13.63
CA ALA A 66 -0.16 -2.59 12.28
C ALA A 66 -1.47 -3.36 12.17
N HIS A 67 -1.55 -4.56 12.74
CA HIS A 67 -2.80 -5.32 12.86
C HIS A 67 -3.89 -4.51 13.58
N ALA A 68 -3.57 -3.91 14.74
CA ALA A 68 -4.51 -3.09 15.50
C ALA A 68 -5.01 -1.87 14.71
N ASN A 69 -4.10 -1.15 14.07
CA ASN A 69 -4.43 0.03 13.26
C ASN A 69 -5.31 -0.32 12.05
N LEU A 70 -5.02 -1.42 11.36
CA LEU A 70 -5.80 -1.88 10.21
C LEU A 70 -7.23 -2.23 10.63
N ARG A 71 -7.39 -2.94 11.74
CA ARG A 71 -8.70 -3.27 12.32
C ARG A 71 -9.51 -2.00 12.62
N GLN A 72 -8.90 -1.02 13.29
CA GLN A 72 -9.56 0.25 13.61
C GLN A 72 -9.93 1.05 12.35
N ALA A 73 -9.09 1.02 11.32
CA ALA A 73 -9.36 1.69 10.05
C ALA A 73 -10.58 1.10 9.35
N PHE A 74 -10.76 -0.23 9.36
CA PHE A 74 -11.96 -0.86 8.80
C PHE A 74 -13.23 -0.48 9.55
N LEU A 75 -13.19 -0.50 10.89
CA LEU A 75 -14.34 -0.09 11.71
C LEU A 75 -14.74 1.36 11.43
N THR A 76 -13.75 2.26 11.31
CA THR A 76 -13.98 3.67 11.01
C THR A 76 -14.56 3.88 9.60
N ARG A 77 -14.13 3.06 8.64
CA ARG A 77 -14.54 3.19 7.23
C ARG A 77 -15.87 2.50 6.91
N SER A 78 -16.32 1.61 7.80
CA SER A 78 -17.60 0.87 7.70
C SER A 78 -18.78 1.82 7.42
N SER A 79 -18.93 2.86 8.23
CA SER A 79 -20.02 3.85 8.11
C SER A 79 -19.93 4.66 6.82
N ALA A 80 -18.72 5.09 6.45
CA ALA A 80 -18.48 5.87 5.23
C ALA A 80 -18.77 5.06 3.95
N LEU A 81 -18.52 3.75 3.97
CA LEU A 81 -18.79 2.85 2.86
C LEU A 81 -20.22 2.28 2.86
N LYS A 82 -20.97 2.45 3.95
CA LYS A 82 -22.28 1.83 4.17
C LYS A 82 -22.25 0.31 3.95
N VAL A 83 -21.19 -0.34 4.40
CA VAL A 83 -21.03 -1.81 4.35
C VAL A 83 -20.92 -2.36 5.76
N ASN A 84 -21.22 -3.64 5.93
CA ASN A 84 -21.04 -4.32 7.20
C ASN A 84 -19.76 -5.16 7.18
N PHE A 85 -18.70 -4.67 7.85
CA PHE A 85 -17.50 -5.48 8.04
C PHE A 85 -17.70 -6.48 9.18
N MET A 86 -17.52 -7.76 8.86
CA MET A 86 -17.66 -8.87 9.80
C MET A 86 -16.31 -9.55 10.00
N PRO A 87 -15.78 -9.68 11.22
CA PRO A 87 -14.59 -10.48 11.45
C PRO A 87 -14.86 -11.95 11.14
N LEU A 88 -13.82 -12.70 10.76
CA LEU A 88 -13.91 -14.16 10.64
C LEU A 88 -14.43 -14.76 11.96
N PRO A 89 -15.54 -15.51 11.94
CA PRO A 89 -16.04 -16.19 13.13
C PRO A 89 -15.20 -17.43 13.44
N GLY A 90 -14.93 -17.66 14.72
CA GLY A 90 -14.17 -18.83 15.18
C GLY A 90 -12.66 -18.69 15.01
N GLU A 91 -11.96 -19.81 15.17
CA GLU A 91 -10.51 -19.88 14.96
C GLU A 91 -10.14 -20.02 13.48
N VAL A 92 -8.91 -19.65 13.15
CA VAL A 92 -8.35 -19.83 11.81
C VAL A 92 -8.05 -21.32 11.60
N ASP A 93 -8.81 -21.96 10.71
CA ASP A 93 -8.57 -23.34 10.31
C ASP A 93 -7.62 -23.43 9.10
N GLU A 94 -7.28 -24.66 8.70
CA GLU A 94 -6.39 -24.94 7.57
C GLU A 94 -6.92 -24.35 6.25
N VAL A 95 -8.24 -24.32 6.06
CA VAL A 95 -8.85 -23.76 4.84
C VAL A 95 -8.64 -22.25 4.78
N VAL A 96 -8.86 -21.55 5.89
CA VAL A 96 -8.62 -20.11 5.98
C VAL A 96 -7.14 -19.77 5.82
N ASP A 97 -6.23 -20.54 6.45
CA ASP A 97 -4.79 -20.34 6.29
C ASP A 97 -4.33 -20.58 4.84
N SER A 98 -4.80 -21.65 4.21
CA SER A 98 -4.51 -21.95 2.79
C SER A 98 -4.99 -20.82 1.87
N LEU A 99 -6.22 -20.34 2.06
CA LEU A 99 -6.77 -19.23 1.28
C LEU A 99 -5.98 -17.94 1.47
N ASN A 100 -5.53 -17.64 2.69
CA ASN A 100 -4.69 -16.48 2.97
C ASN A 100 -3.35 -16.55 2.25
N ARG A 101 -2.69 -17.73 2.25
CA ARG A 101 -1.43 -17.93 1.52
C ARG A 101 -1.62 -17.82 0.00
N LEU A 102 -2.68 -18.44 -0.52
CA LEU A 102 -3.02 -18.35 -1.93
C LEU A 102 -3.29 -16.90 -2.33
N HIS A 103 -4.00 -16.14 -1.49
CA HIS A 103 -4.19 -14.71 -1.69
C HIS A 103 -2.87 -13.95 -1.81
N GLY A 104 -1.91 -14.21 -0.91
CA GLY A 104 -0.58 -13.61 -1.00
C GLY A 104 0.12 -13.89 -2.33
N ALA A 105 0.11 -15.15 -2.79
CA ALA A 105 0.70 -15.54 -4.07
C ALA A 105 0.00 -14.88 -5.27
N VAL A 106 -1.33 -14.86 -5.28
CA VAL A 106 -2.13 -14.19 -6.34
C VAL A 106 -1.90 -12.69 -6.34
N GLY A 107 -1.84 -12.05 -5.16
CA GLY A 107 -1.55 -10.62 -5.03
C GLY A 107 -0.18 -10.25 -5.59
N GLN A 108 0.85 -11.05 -5.32
CA GLN A 108 2.19 -10.87 -5.90
C GLN A 108 2.17 -11.06 -7.42
N ALA A 109 1.47 -12.09 -7.92
CA ALA A 109 1.31 -12.30 -9.35
C ALA A 109 0.62 -11.11 -10.03
N ILE A 110 -0.45 -10.56 -9.44
CA ILE A 110 -1.12 -9.34 -9.93
C ILE A 110 -0.14 -8.18 -9.97
N ALA A 111 0.60 -7.92 -8.88
CA ALA A 111 1.53 -6.79 -8.83
C ALA A 111 2.63 -6.88 -9.89
N MET A 112 3.12 -8.08 -10.17
CA MET A 112 4.17 -8.32 -11.17
C MET A 112 3.63 -8.32 -12.61
N HIS A 113 2.45 -8.92 -12.84
CA HIS A 113 1.99 -9.33 -14.16
C HIS A 113 0.74 -8.60 -14.67
N HIS A 114 0.16 -7.68 -13.89
CA HIS A 114 -1.02 -6.92 -14.34
C HIS A 114 -0.65 -5.80 -15.33
N SER A 115 0.54 -5.22 -15.21
CA SER A 115 0.95 -4.07 -16.02
C SER A 115 2.46 -3.94 -16.13
N GLY A 116 2.94 -3.30 -17.20
CA GLY A 116 4.37 -3.02 -17.40
C GLY A 116 5.08 -4.13 -18.18
N LEU A 117 6.40 -4.21 -18.01
CA LEU A 117 7.27 -5.07 -18.83
C LEU A 117 6.94 -6.57 -18.70
N PHE A 118 6.46 -7.01 -17.53
CA PHE A 118 6.11 -8.40 -17.24
C PHE A 118 4.62 -8.68 -17.35
N ALA A 119 3.84 -7.78 -17.96
CA ALA A 119 2.41 -7.98 -18.12
C ALA A 119 2.11 -9.23 -18.96
N LEU A 120 1.16 -10.05 -18.52
CA LEU A 120 0.75 -11.24 -19.27
C LEU A 120 -0.08 -10.81 -20.49
N PRO A 121 0.39 -11.06 -21.73
CA PRO A 121 -0.32 -10.59 -22.93
C PRO A 121 -1.73 -11.15 -23.04
N THR A 122 -1.94 -12.40 -22.61
CA THR A 122 -3.24 -13.10 -22.65
C THR A 122 -4.29 -12.50 -21.72
N LYS A 123 -3.89 -11.71 -20.71
CA LYS A 123 -4.82 -11.03 -19.79
C LYS A 123 -5.24 -9.65 -20.29
N GLU A 124 -4.52 -9.06 -21.25
CA GLU A 124 -4.84 -7.77 -21.87
C GLU A 124 -5.10 -6.64 -20.85
N GLY A 125 -4.39 -6.67 -19.72
CA GLY A 125 -4.56 -5.70 -18.63
C GLY A 125 -5.87 -5.83 -17.83
N ARG A 126 -6.68 -6.87 -18.05
CA ARG A 126 -7.88 -7.17 -17.26
C ARG A 126 -7.50 -7.78 -15.91
N LEU A 127 -8.19 -7.34 -14.85
CA LEU A 127 -8.07 -7.93 -13.52
C LEU A 127 -8.95 -9.20 -13.41
N ASP A 128 -8.60 -10.20 -14.22
CA ASP A 128 -9.23 -11.52 -14.23
C ASP A 128 -8.34 -12.51 -13.47
N TRP A 129 -8.46 -12.55 -12.14
CA TRP A 129 -7.68 -13.43 -11.26
C TRP A 129 -8.65 -14.10 -10.28
N SER A 130 -8.37 -15.36 -9.95
CA SER A 130 -9.25 -16.16 -9.07
C SER A 130 -8.44 -16.80 -7.95
N LEU A 131 -9.06 -16.91 -6.77
CA LEU A 131 -8.60 -17.72 -5.64
C LEU A 131 -9.13 -19.16 -5.71
N GLY A 132 -9.79 -19.52 -6.82
CA GLY A 132 -10.41 -20.83 -7.00
C GLY A 132 -11.75 -20.97 -6.27
N ASP A 133 -12.31 -22.18 -6.35
CA ASP A 133 -13.63 -22.50 -5.81
C ASP A 133 -13.66 -22.50 -4.28
N GLU A 134 -12.51 -22.70 -3.62
CA GLU A 134 -12.38 -22.69 -2.16
C GLU A 134 -12.77 -21.33 -1.56
N ALA A 135 -12.53 -20.22 -2.27
CA ALA A 135 -12.96 -18.90 -1.80
C ALA A 135 -14.49 -18.78 -1.71
N ALA A 136 -15.23 -19.55 -2.51
CA ALA A 136 -16.69 -19.60 -2.43
C ALA A 136 -17.19 -20.33 -1.15
N LEU A 137 -16.37 -21.19 -0.54
CA LEU A 137 -16.71 -21.85 0.72
C LEU A 137 -16.90 -20.84 1.85
N MET A 138 -16.14 -19.73 1.85
CA MET A 138 -16.28 -18.68 2.87
C MET A 138 -17.67 -18.07 2.89
N ARG A 139 -18.29 -17.92 1.71
CA ARG A 139 -19.68 -17.47 1.59
C ARG A 139 -20.65 -18.47 2.19
N ALA A 140 -20.49 -19.76 1.91
CA ALA A 140 -21.36 -20.80 2.45
C ALA A 140 -21.24 -20.91 3.99
N ARG A 141 -20.02 -20.74 4.52
CA ARG A 141 -19.72 -20.82 5.96
C ARG A 141 -20.19 -19.60 6.75
N THR A 142 -20.06 -18.41 6.18
CA THR A 142 -20.23 -17.15 6.93
C THR A 142 -21.44 -16.33 6.50
N GLY A 143 -22.02 -16.62 5.33
CA GLY A 143 -23.08 -15.81 4.72
C GLY A 143 -22.60 -14.47 4.13
N ALA A 144 -21.30 -14.18 4.15
CA ALA A 144 -20.77 -12.92 3.62
C ALA A 144 -20.90 -12.82 2.09
N ASP A 145 -21.15 -11.61 1.59
CA ASP A 145 -21.22 -11.32 0.16
C ASP A 145 -19.83 -11.20 -0.48
N TYR A 146 -18.86 -10.70 0.29
CA TYR A 146 -17.48 -10.46 -0.13
C TYR A 146 -16.51 -10.88 0.97
N ALA A 147 -15.29 -11.26 0.56
CA ALA A 147 -14.16 -11.43 1.47
C ALA A 147 -13.10 -10.37 1.18
N LEU A 148 -12.58 -9.75 2.24
CA LEU A 148 -11.50 -8.77 2.19
C LEU A 148 -10.25 -9.40 2.79
N PHE A 149 -9.24 -9.52 1.93
CA PHE A 149 -7.90 -9.92 2.31
C PHE A 149 -6.98 -8.70 2.36
N ALA A 150 -6.00 -8.73 3.26
CA ALA A 150 -4.96 -7.72 3.34
C ALA A 150 -3.61 -8.41 3.45
N PHE A 151 -2.68 -8.02 2.58
CA PHE A 151 -1.31 -8.50 2.56
C PHE A 151 -0.35 -7.32 2.64
N VAL A 152 0.55 -7.33 3.62
CA VAL A 152 1.55 -6.27 3.82
C VAL A 152 2.89 -6.89 4.16
N ARG A 153 3.91 -6.54 3.37
CA ARG A 153 5.32 -6.78 3.65
C ARG A 153 6.06 -5.47 3.41
N ASP A 154 6.55 -4.85 4.47
CA ASP A 154 7.23 -3.55 4.41
C ASP A 154 8.42 -3.51 5.37
N SER A 155 9.40 -2.65 5.08
CA SER A 155 10.63 -2.57 5.85
C SER A 155 11.10 -1.13 6.07
N TYR A 156 11.57 -0.84 7.28
CA TYR A 156 12.06 0.48 7.68
C TYR A 156 13.57 0.43 7.97
N ALA A 157 14.33 1.46 7.56
CA ALA A 157 15.75 1.52 7.86
C ALA A 157 15.98 1.61 9.37
N SER A 158 16.87 0.79 9.91
CA SER A 158 17.28 0.86 11.32
C SER A 158 18.03 2.16 11.61
N GLY A 159 18.10 2.55 12.89
CA GLY A 159 18.81 3.76 13.32
C GLY A 159 20.29 3.79 12.91
N GLU A 160 20.96 2.64 12.95
CA GLU A 160 22.34 2.45 12.49
C GLU A 160 22.48 2.67 10.97
N ARG A 161 21.55 2.16 10.16
CA ARG A 161 21.57 2.30 8.70
C ARG A 161 21.33 3.76 8.32
N VAL A 162 20.39 4.42 8.99
CA VAL A 162 20.16 5.86 8.84
C VAL A 162 21.42 6.65 9.23
N ALA A 163 22.06 6.32 10.35
CA ALA A 163 23.30 6.98 10.78
C ALA A 163 24.44 6.80 9.77
N MET A 164 24.64 5.59 9.22
CA MET A 164 25.63 5.34 8.17
C MET A 164 25.33 6.10 6.87
N MET A 165 24.06 6.16 6.44
CA MET A 165 23.67 6.94 5.26
C MET A 165 24.00 8.43 5.47
N VAL A 166 23.72 8.98 6.65
CA VAL A 166 24.04 10.37 7.00
C VAL A 166 25.57 10.60 7.05
N VAL A 167 26.34 9.69 7.66
CA VAL A 167 27.82 9.79 7.71
C VAL A 167 28.44 9.67 6.32
N GLY A 168 27.94 8.75 5.48
CA GLY A 168 28.38 8.56 4.10
C GLY A 168 28.11 9.79 3.22
N ALA A 169 26.94 10.42 3.38
CA ALA A 169 26.61 11.69 2.72
C ALA A 169 27.51 12.84 3.20
N GLY A 170 27.91 12.84 4.48
CA GLY A 170 28.84 13.82 5.05
C GLY A 170 30.28 13.73 4.50
N ARG A 171 30.67 12.62 3.87
CA ARG A 171 32.04 12.39 3.37
C ARG A 171 32.27 12.70 1.89
N ARG A 172 31.31 13.31 1.17
CA ARG A 172 31.51 13.78 -0.22
C ARG A 172 31.12 15.24 -0.42
N CYS A 173 32.01 16.12 0.00
CA CYS A 173 32.39 17.28 -0.82
C CYS A 173 33.75 17.80 -0.32
N PRO A 174 34.85 17.69 -1.09
CA PRO A 174 36.02 18.49 -0.80
C PRO A 174 35.60 19.96 -1.00
N ALA A 175 35.39 20.65 0.12
CA ALA A 175 35.10 22.07 0.15
C ALA A 175 36.23 22.80 -0.57
N ARG A 176 36.00 23.18 -1.82
CA ARG A 176 36.88 24.06 -2.58
C ARG A 176 36.93 25.39 -1.81
N ARG A 177 37.99 25.59 -1.01
CA ARG A 177 38.22 26.82 -0.23
C ARG A 177 38.16 28.02 -1.17
N ARG A 178 37.10 28.82 -1.10
CA ARG A 178 37.10 30.20 -1.59
C ARG A 178 37.51 31.11 -0.43
N PRO A 179 38.52 31.98 -0.57
CA PRO A 179 38.87 32.93 0.47
C PRO A 179 37.90 34.13 0.43
N GLY A 180 37.53 34.60 1.63
CA GLY A 180 37.10 35.98 1.85
C GLY A 180 35.62 36.28 1.71
N ARG A 181 34.89 36.24 2.83
CA ARG A 181 34.15 37.40 3.38
C ARG A 181 33.48 37.01 4.70
N ARG A 182 33.85 37.75 5.76
CA ARG A 182 33.25 37.64 7.09
C ARG A 182 31.84 38.22 7.04
N HIS A 183 30.83 37.41 7.33
CA HIS A 183 29.57 37.90 7.91
C HIS A 183 29.08 36.91 8.95
N ALA A 184 28.94 37.41 10.18
CA ALA A 184 28.33 36.73 11.30
C ALA A 184 26.85 36.48 10.99
N GLY A 185 26.41 35.23 11.05
CA GLY A 185 25.02 34.83 10.83
C GLY A 185 24.66 33.69 11.76
N ARG A 186 23.77 33.99 12.72
CA ARG A 186 23.15 33.08 13.69
C ARG A 186 22.73 31.74 13.07
N LEU A 187 23.14 30.65 13.69
CA LEU A 187 22.64 29.31 13.45
C LEU A 187 21.20 29.21 14.00
N ARG A 188 20.19 29.07 13.12
CA ARG A 188 18.89 28.50 13.50
C ARG A 188 18.82 27.11 12.89
N VAL A 189 18.90 26.09 13.74
CA VAL A 189 18.62 24.70 13.36
C VAL A 189 17.11 24.54 13.40
N ALA A 190 16.49 24.44 12.22
CA ALA A 190 15.13 23.93 12.07
C ALA A 190 15.23 22.70 11.16
N GLY A 191 15.31 21.52 11.77
CA GLY A 191 15.36 20.24 11.08
C GLY A 191 14.18 19.37 11.48
N ARG A 192 13.05 19.52 10.77
CA ARG A 192 11.96 18.54 10.82
C ARG A 192 12.38 17.35 9.97
N SER A 193 13.09 16.40 10.57
CA SER A 193 13.48 15.14 9.92
C SER A 193 12.31 14.16 9.99
N GLY A 194 11.44 14.20 8.98
CA GLY A 194 10.47 13.16 8.69
C GLY A 194 10.91 12.42 7.43
N HIS A 195 11.93 11.57 7.52
CA HIS A 195 12.32 10.69 6.43
C HIS A 195 11.26 9.62 6.22
N ARG A 196 10.28 9.94 5.39
CA ARG A 196 9.25 9.02 4.90
C ARG A 196 9.80 8.28 3.69
N THR A 197 10.63 7.25 3.90
CA THR A 197 10.91 6.25 2.87
C THR A 197 9.65 5.41 2.67
N ARG A 198 8.89 5.76 1.61
CA ARG A 198 7.70 5.01 1.19
C ARG A 198 8.15 3.78 0.41
N GLY A 199 8.06 2.61 1.03
CA GLY A 199 8.00 1.29 0.39
C GLY A 199 6.57 0.75 0.38
N LEU A 200 5.57 1.61 0.15
CA LEU A 200 4.17 1.18 0.16
C LEU A 200 3.84 0.43 -1.14
N VAL A 201 4.08 -0.88 -1.17
CA VAL A 201 3.45 -1.75 -2.16
C VAL A 201 2.01 -1.97 -1.70
N GLN A 202 1.14 -1.03 -2.06
CA GLN A 202 -0.31 -1.15 -1.89
C GLN A 202 -0.83 -2.15 -2.93
N TYR A 203 -1.19 -3.35 -2.49
CA TYR A 203 -1.90 -4.32 -3.32
C TYR A 203 -3.38 -3.93 -3.45
N PRO A 204 -4.00 -3.99 -4.64
CA PRO A 204 -5.43 -3.82 -4.77
C PRO A 204 -6.17 -4.99 -4.09
N ALA A 205 -7.17 -4.67 -3.28
CA ALA A 205 -8.07 -5.66 -2.71
C ALA A 205 -8.82 -6.38 -3.83
N ALA A 206 -8.65 -7.70 -3.93
CA ALA A 206 -9.41 -8.55 -4.85
C ALA A 206 -10.79 -8.82 -4.24
N ALA A 207 -11.85 -8.31 -4.87
CA ALA A 207 -13.23 -8.64 -4.54
C ALA A 207 -13.71 -9.78 -5.45
N VAL A 208 -13.97 -10.96 -4.87
CA VAL A 208 -14.50 -12.12 -5.62
C VAL A 208 -16.02 -11.95 -5.80
N ARG A 209 -16.50 -12.03 -7.04
CA ARG A 209 -17.92 -11.86 -7.42
C ARG A 209 -18.60 -13.21 -7.68
N ARG A 210 -19.88 -13.29 -7.30
CA ARG A 210 -20.86 -14.35 -7.62
C ARG A 210 -20.95 -14.66 -9.14
N PRO A 211 -20.96 -15.93 -9.59
CA PRO A 211 -21.38 -16.27 -10.95
C PRO A 211 -22.89 -16.06 -11.12
N ALA A 212 -23.28 -15.44 -12.24
CA ALA A 212 -24.68 -15.21 -12.57
C ALA A 212 -25.41 -16.55 -12.73
N ARG A 213 -26.55 -16.71 -12.05
CA ARG A 213 -27.45 -17.85 -12.20
C ARG A 213 -28.06 -17.74 -13.60
N ALA A 214 -27.69 -18.63 -14.53
CA ALA A 214 -28.43 -18.80 -15.78
C ALA A 214 -29.88 -19.16 -15.40
N GLY A 215 -30.82 -18.37 -15.90
CA GLY A 215 -32.24 -18.57 -15.62
C GLY A 215 -32.72 -19.89 -16.22
N GLU A 216 -33.34 -20.72 -15.40
CA GLU A 216 -34.30 -21.72 -15.87
C GLU A 216 -35.49 -20.96 -16.47
N GLY A 217 -35.56 -20.98 -17.80
CA GLY A 217 -36.76 -20.69 -18.57
C GLY A 217 -37.44 -22.01 -18.90
N THR A 218 -38.68 -22.11 -18.41
CA THR A 218 -39.75 -23.09 -18.68
C THR A 218 -39.70 -23.84 -20.00
#